data_AF-A0A7W9M130-F1
#
_entry.id   AF-A0A7W9M130-F1
#
_cell.length_a   1.000
_cell.length_b   1.000
_cell.length_c   1.000
_cell.angle_alpha   90.00
_cell.angle_beta   90.00
_cell.angle_gamma   90.00
#
_symmetry.space_group_name_H-M   'P 1'
#
loop_
_entity.id
_entity.type
_entity.pdbx_description
1 polymer ?
#
loop_
_entity_poly.entity_id
_entity_poly.type
_entity_poly.pdbx_seq_one_letter_code
_entity_poly.pdbx_strand_id
1 'polypeptide(L)' 'MHGYTADKDAVLTRLRRVEGQVRGLQRMVENDEYCIDVLTQIAAATKALQAVSLGLLDEHLKH' A
#
# COMPACT_ATOMS: atom_id res chain seq x y z
N MET A 1 -22.55 -0.35 15.11
CA MET A 1 -21.82 0.72 14.39
C MET A 1 -20.70 0.03 13.61
N HIS A 2 -20.99 -0.40 12.38
CA HIS A 2 -20.00 -1.10 11.53
C HIS A 2 -19.39 -0.05 10.62
N GLY A 3 -18.27 0.54 11.08
CA GLY A 3 -17.53 1.61 10.42
C GLY A 3 -16.69 1.10 9.24
N TYR A 4 -17.36 0.44 8.31
CA TYR A 4 -16.82 0.13 7.00
C TYR A 4 -18.00 0.07 6.05
N THR A 5 -17.82 0.62 4.85
CA THR A 5 -18.49 0.25 3.61
C THR A 5 -19.43 1.31 3.03
N ALA A 6 -18.80 2.37 2.53
CA ALA A 6 -19.00 2.68 1.12
C ALA A 6 -17.91 2.04 0.22
N ASP A 7 -16.69 1.78 0.72
CA ASP A 7 -15.56 1.51 -0.20
C ASP A 7 -14.55 0.42 0.24
N LYS A 8 -15.00 -0.60 0.99
CA LYS A 8 -14.15 -1.73 1.44
C LYS A 8 -13.41 -2.42 0.29
N ASP A 9 -14.08 -2.60 -0.84
CA ASP A 9 -13.47 -3.24 -2.00
C ASP A 9 -12.34 -2.40 -2.61
N ALA A 10 -12.45 -1.07 -2.61
CA ALA A 10 -11.34 -0.22 -3.04
C ALA A 10 -10.17 -0.24 -2.04
N VAL A 11 -10.46 -0.25 -0.73
CA VAL A 11 -9.41 -0.41 0.30
C VAL A 11 -8.68 -1.73 0.10
N LEU A 12 -9.40 -2.85 -0.05
CA LEU A 12 -8.81 -4.17 -0.31
C LEU A 12 -8.02 -4.19 -1.64
N THR A 13 -8.51 -3.53 -2.68
CA THR A 13 -7.80 -3.42 -3.97
C THR A 13 -6.47 -2.69 -3.82
N ARG A 14 -6.44 -1.57 -3.09
CA ARG A 14 -5.20 -0.83 -2.81
C ARG A 14 -4.22 -1.66 -1.97
N LEU A 15 -4.71 -2.36 -0.95
CA LEU A 15 -3.89 -3.25 -0.12
C LEU A 15 -3.29 -4.41 -0.93
N ARG A 16 -4.05 -5.07 -1.81
CA ARG A 16 -3.54 -6.11 -2.73
C ARG A 16 -2.45 -5.59 -3.65
N ARG A 17 -2.53 -4.32 -4.07
CA ARG A 17 -1.46 -3.68 -4.86
C ARG A 17 -0.18 -3.51 -4.05
N VAL A 18 -0.30 -3.04 -2.80
CA VAL A 18 0.85 -2.93 -1.87
C VAL A 18 1.48 -4.29 -1.62
N GLU A 19 0.67 -5.32 -1.40
CA GLU A 19 1.14 -6.71 -1.24
C GLU A 19 1.97 -7.15 -2.45
N GLY A 20 1.54 -6.81 -3.67
CA GLY A 20 2.30 -7.05 -4.90
C GLY A 20 3.65 -6.30 -4.93
N GLN A 21 3.70 -5.06 -4.43
CA GLN A 21 4.95 -4.30 -4.29
C GLN A 21 5.90 -4.95 -3.29
N VAL A 22 5.39 -5.42 -2.14
CA VAL A 22 6.20 -6.13 -1.13
C VAL A 22 6.77 -7.44 -1.68
N ARG A 23 5.98 -8.23 -2.42
CA ARG A 23 6.49 -9.40 -3.15
C ARG A 23 7.53 -9.02 -4.21
N GLY A 24 7.39 -7.86 -4.83
CA GLY A 24 8.39 -7.30 -5.74
C GLY A 24 9.71 -7.04 -5.03
N LEU A 25 9.66 -6.33 -3.90
CA LEU A 25 10.82 -6.04 -3.07
C LEU A 25 11.57 -7.30 -2.63
N GLN A 26 10.85 -8.37 -2.25
CA GLN A 26 11.47 -9.66 -1.93
C GLN A 26 12.32 -10.18 -3.11
N ARG A 27 11.76 -10.20 -4.33
CA ARG A 27 12.49 -10.64 -5.53
C ARG A 27 13.69 -9.75 -5.85
N MET A 28 13.56 -8.43 -5.67
CA MET A 28 14.68 -7.51 -5.91
C MET A 28 15.86 -7.81 -4.98
N VAL A 29 15.56 -8.11 -3.71
CA VAL A 29 16.59 -8.49 -2.72
C VAL A 29 17.16 -9.87 -3.03
N GLU A 30 16.33 -10.85 -3.39
CA GLU A 30 16.77 -12.21 -3.79
C GLU A 30 17.69 -12.18 -5.02
N ASN A 31 17.50 -11.21 -5.92
CA ASN A 31 18.27 -11.04 -7.14
C ASN A 31 19.48 -10.11 -6.99
N ASP A 32 19.81 -9.66 -5.78
CA ASP A 32 20.87 -8.68 -5.50
C ASP A 32 20.76 -7.40 -6.36
N GLU A 33 19.53 -6.92 -6.58
CA GLU A 33 19.29 -5.69 -7.34
C GLU A 33 19.91 -4.46 -6.66
N TYR A 34 20.20 -3.43 -7.46
CA TYR A 34 20.88 -2.24 -6.98
C TYR A 34 20.10 -1.56 -5.84
N CYS A 35 20.81 -1.25 -4.75
CA CYS A 35 20.20 -0.76 -3.51
C CYS A 35 19.32 0.49 -3.72
N ILE A 36 19.67 1.38 -4.65
CA ILE A 36 18.89 2.59 -4.93
C ILE A 36 17.53 2.24 -5.56
N ASP A 37 17.47 1.22 -6.40
CA ASP A 37 16.22 0.77 -7.01
C ASP A 37 15.30 0.13 -5.97
N VAL A 38 15.87 -0.69 -5.07
CA VAL A 38 15.16 -1.27 -3.92
C VAL A 38 14.59 -0.16 -3.02
N LEU A 39 15.41 0.84 -2.67
CA LEU A 39 14.96 1.98 -1.86
C LEU A 39 13.86 2.79 -2.56
N THR A 40 13.96 2.95 -3.87
CA THR A 40 12.92 3.62 -4.68
C THR A 40 11.60 2.84 -4.61
N GLN A 41 11.65 1.51 -4.69
CA GLN A 41 10.42 0.71 -4.54
C GLN A 41 9.87 0.68 -3.11
N ILE A 42 10.72 0.71 -2.09
CA ILE A 42 10.29 0.87 -0.70
C ILE A 42 9.54 2.19 -0.53
N ALA A 43 10.05 3.28 -1.10
CA ALA A 43 9.38 4.58 -1.07
C ALA A 43 8.03 4.54 -1.79
N ALA A 44 7.92 3.82 -2.92
CA ALA A 44 6.68 3.64 -3.64
C ALA A 44 5.63 2.84 -2.83
N ALA A 45 6.04 1.74 -2.18
CA ALA A 45 5.16 0.95 -1.31
C ALA A 45 4.69 1.76 -0.10
N THR A 46 5.59 2.53 0.52
CA THR A 46 5.27 3.41 1.65
C THR A 46 4.24 4.47 1.26
N LYS A 47 4.42 5.13 0.11
CA LYS A 47 3.44 6.12 -0.40
C LYS A 47 2.09 5.50 -0.68
N ALA A 48 2.05 4.29 -1.22
CA ALA A 48 0.80 3.58 -1.47
C ALA A 48 0.05 3.26 -0.16
N LEU A 49 0.76 2.85 0.89
CA LEU A 49 0.18 2.67 2.23
C LEU A 49 -0.32 3.99 2.83
N GLN A 50 0.44 5.08 2.70
CA GLN A 50 -0.01 6.41 3.15
C GLN A 50 -1.32 6.82 2.48
N ALA A 51 -1.48 6.55 1.18
CA ALA A 51 -2.72 6.84 0.46
C ALA A 51 -3.91 6.02 1.01
N VAL A 52 -3.69 4.75 1.40
CA VAL A 52 -4.72 3.94 2.06
C VAL A 52 -5.11 4.55 3.41
N SER A 53 -4.11 4.91 4.24
CA SER A 53 -4.36 5.53 5.55
C SER A 53 -5.15 6.84 5.44
N LEU A 54 -4.81 7.70 4.46
CA LEU A 54 -5.54 8.95 4.21
C LEU A 54 -6.98 8.69 3.77
N GLY A 55 -7.23 7.70 2.91
CA GLY A 55 -8.58 7.33 2.50
C GLY A 55 -9.44 6.83 3.67
N LEU A 56 -8.86 6.02 4.55
CA LEU A 56 -9.56 5.55 5.76
C LEU A 56 -9.85 6.69 6.74
N LEU A 57 -8.91 7.63 6.89
CA LEU A 57 -9.12 8.82 7.73
C LEU A 57 -10.24 9.70 7.18
N ASP A 58 -10.28 9.93 5.86
CA ASP A 58 -11.33 10.71 5.21
C ASP A 58 -12.72 10.05 5.36
N GLU A 59 -12.82 8.73 5.21
CA GLU A 59 -14.05 7.99 5.50
C GLU A 59 -14.44 8.14 6.98
N HIS A 60 -13.48 8.05 7.91
CA HIS A 60 -13.73 8.23 9.34
C HIS A 60 -14.23 9.63 9.69
N LEU A 61 -13.68 10.69 9.09
CA LEU A 61 -14.10 12.08 9.35
C LEU A 61 -15.48 12.43 8.77
N LYS A 62 -15.96 11.67 7.78
CA LYS A 62 -17.27 11.85 7.14
C LYS A 62 -18.41 11.15 7.88
N HIS A 63 -18.10 10.30 8.85
CA HIS A 63 -19.03 9.58 9.71
C HIS A 63 -19.10 10.18 11.12
#